data_AF-A0A3N5W1A2-F1
#
_entry.id   AF-A0A3N5W1A2-F1
#
_cell.length_a   1.000
_cell.length_b   1.000
_cell.length_c   1.000
_cell.angle_alpha   90.00
_cell.angle_beta   90.00
_cell.angle_gamma   90.00
#
_symmetry.space_group_name_H-M   'P 1'
#
loop_
_entity.id
_entity.type
_entity.pdbx_description
1 polymer ?
#
loop_
_entity_poly.entity_id
_entity_poly.type
_entity_poly.pdbx_seq_one_letter_code
_entity_poly.pdbx_strand_id
1 'polypeptide(L)'
;MAKSAGGVRESKPRLTKDQLLDALKTRREEYDLDGVGTIIIESISVDRFAAVQGDLGDMNTADALKRICLLGVVEPALSPEDLEALGASDVSAINGLANAIMRVSGLVGDGASRFLGNTKN
;
A
#
# COMPACT_ATOMS: atom_id res chain seq x y z
N MET A 1 16.74 21.82 -45.25
CA MET A 1 17.40 21.24 -44.06
C MET A 1 17.17 22.15 -42.86
N ALA A 2 16.33 21.70 -41.93
CA ALA A 2 15.98 22.28 -40.62
C ALA A 2 15.05 21.22 -39.97
N LYS A 3 14.99 20.93 -38.68
CA LYS A 3 15.54 21.49 -37.45
C LYS A 3 15.57 20.33 -36.44
N SER A 4 16.55 20.37 -35.56
CA SER A 4 16.70 19.59 -34.33
C SER A 4 15.41 19.48 -33.49
N ALA A 5 15.11 18.27 -33.00
CA ALA A 5 14.23 18.03 -31.86
C ALA A 5 14.97 17.11 -30.86
N GLY A 6 15.82 17.72 -30.03
CA GLY A 6 16.35 17.07 -28.85
C GLY A 6 15.21 16.88 -27.85
N GLY A 7 14.80 15.64 -27.64
CA GLY A 7 13.86 15.29 -26.59
C GLY A 7 14.44 15.70 -25.24
N VAL A 8 13.83 16.70 -24.61
CA VAL A 8 14.09 17.04 -23.21
C VAL A 8 13.65 15.83 -22.40
N ARG A 9 14.62 14.98 -22.03
CA ARG A 9 14.41 13.98 -20.97
C ARG A 9 14.08 14.78 -19.72
N GLU A 10 12.81 14.81 -19.34
CA GLU A 10 12.40 15.37 -18.05
C GLU A 10 13.23 14.66 -16.97
N SER A 11 14.24 15.36 -16.47
CA SER A 11 15.09 14.88 -15.41
C SER A 11 14.21 14.75 -14.18
N LYS A 12 13.92 13.50 -13.78
CA LYS A 12 13.18 13.21 -12.55
C LYS A 12 13.74 14.09 -11.42
N PRO A 13 12.89 14.77 -10.65
CA PRO A 13 13.35 15.69 -9.62
C PRO A 13 14.31 14.97 -8.66
N ARG A 14 15.50 15.53 -8.49
CA ARG A 14 16.49 14.99 -7.56
C ARG A 14 16.02 15.28 -6.14
N LEU A 15 15.82 14.24 -5.35
CA LEU A 15 15.52 14.39 -3.93
C LEU A 15 16.73 15.01 -3.22
N THR A 16 16.48 15.97 -2.35
CA THR A 16 17.46 16.41 -1.37
C THR A 16 17.71 15.31 -0.34
N LYS A 17 18.83 15.38 0.39
CA LYS A 17 19.15 14.41 1.46
C LYS A 17 18.00 14.28 2.47
N ASP A 18 17.42 15.40 2.87
CA ASP A 18 16.34 15.41 3.86
C ASP A 18 15.06 14.79 3.29
N GLN A 19 14.72 15.07 2.04
CA GLN A 19 13.58 14.42 1.36
C GLN A 19 13.79 12.91 1.17
N LEU A 20 15.02 12.47 0.92
CA LEU A 20 15.34 11.04 0.84
C LEU A 20 15.17 10.38 2.22
N LEU A 21 15.72 10.98 3.27
CA LEU A 21 15.59 10.46 4.63
C LEU A 21 14.14 10.45 5.12
N ASP A 22 13.37 11.47 4.76
CA ASP A 22 11.95 11.55 5.10
C ASP A 22 11.10 10.53 4.34
N ALA A 23 11.43 10.27 3.07
CA ALA A 23 10.81 9.20 2.29
C ALA A 23 11.11 7.79 2.82
N LEU A 24 12.23 7.61 3.54
CA LEU A 24 12.62 6.36 4.17
C LEU A 24 12.00 6.15 5.57
N LYS A 25 11.38 7.18 6.17
CA LYS A 25 10.74 7.03 7.47
C LYS A 25 9.46 6.22 7.32
N THR A 26 9.30 5.29 8.26
CA THR A 26 8.06 4.56 8.44
C THR A 26 6.94 5.53 8.81
N ARG A 27 5.87 5.54 8.03
CA ARG A 27 4.70 6.41 8.26
C ARG A 27 3.68 5.66 9.09
N ARG A 28 3.01 6.38 9.99
CA ARG A 28 1.89 5.87 10.79
C ARG A 28 0.68 6.75 10.59
N GLU A 29 -0.49 6.14 10.55
CA GLU A 29 -1.76 6.81 10.36
C GLU A 29 -2.82 6.15 11.25
N GLU A 30 -3.71 6.97 11.82
CA GLU A 30 -4.91 6.49 12.49
C GLU A 30 -5.96 6.12 11.42
N TYR A 31 -6.55 4.95 11.54
CA TYR A 31 -7.57 4.45 10.63
C TYR A 31 -8.79 4.00 11.43
N ASP A 32 -9.95 4.57 11.13
CA ASP A 32 -11.21 4.14 11.74
C ASP A 32 -11.74 2.92 10.99
N LEU A 33 -11.81 1.80 11.71
CA LEU A 33 -12.33 0.54 11.19
C LEU A 33 -13.70 0.27 11.81
N ASP A 34 -14.73 0.25 10.96
CA ASP A 34 -16.10 -0.01 11.39
C ASP A 34 -16.20 -1.35 12.15
N GLY A 35 -16.79 -1.31 13.34
CA GLY A 35 -16.96 -2.47 14.23
C GLY A 35 -15.76 -2.83 15.10
N VAL A 36 -14.57 -2.28 14.85
CA VAL A 36 -13.34 -2.51 15.65
C VAL A 36 -12.91 -1.24 16.39
N GLY A 37 -13.14 -0.06 15.81
CA GLY A 37 -12.70 1.23 16.33
C GLY A 37 -11.44 1.75 15.62
N THR A 38 -10.82 2.76 16.22
CA THR A 38 -9.60 3.38 15.67
C THR A 38 -8.40 2.45 15.87
N ILE A 39 -7.66 2.20 14.79
CA ILE A 39 -6.42 1.43 14.78
C ILE A 39 -5.28 2.26 14.20
N ILE A 40 -4.04 1.89 14.51
CA ILE A 40 -2.83 2.47 13.94
C ILE A 40 -2.33 1.56 12.83
N ILE A 41 -2.23 2.11 11.62
CA ILE A 41 -1.60 1.47 10.48
C ILE A 41 -0.22 2.07 10.23
N GLU A 42 0.72 1.23 9.81
CA GLU A 42 2.12 1.56 9.57
C GLU A 42 2.50 1.19 8.13
N SER A 43 3.34 2.00 7.49
CA SER A 43 3.92 1.67 6.19
C SER A 43 4.73 0.38 6.28
N ILE A 44 4.51 -0.55 5.35
CA ILE A 44 5.25 -1.79 5.26
C ILE A 44 6.65 -1.50 4.71
N SER A 45 7.69 -1.85 5.47
CA SER A 45 9.08 -1.73 5.00
C SER A 45 9.37 -2.71 3.87
N VAL A 46 10.32 -2.36 3.00
CA VAL A 46 10.74 -3.22 1.88
C VAL A 46 11.17 -4.61 2.37
N ASP A 47 11.88 -4.69 3.49
CA ASP A 47 12.32 -5.97 4.06
C ASP A 47 11.15 -6.85 4.52
N ARG A 48 10.14 -6.25 5.17
CA ARG A 48 8.93 -6.97 5.60
C ARG A 48 8.11 -7.44 4.41
N PHE A 49 8.00 -6.61 3.37
CA PHE A 49 7.30 -6.98 2.14
C PHE A 49 8.03 -8.10 1.39
N ALA A 50 9.35 -8.00 1.24
CA ALA A 50 10.16 -9.00 0.55
C ALA A 50 10.06 -10.39 1.22
N ALA A 51 9.97 -10.42 2.55
CA ALA A 51 9.81 -11.66 3.32
C ALA A 51 8.49 -12.40 3.04
N VAL A 52 7.45 -11.70 2.56
CA VAL A 52 6.14 -12.29 2.26
C VAL A 52 5.79 -12.27 0.78
N GLN A 53 6.62 -11.67 -0.08
CA GLN A 53 6.31 -11.46 -1.49
C GLN A 53 6.11 -12.77 -2.25
N GLY A 54 6.91 -13.79 -1.94
CA GLY A 54 6.77 -15.12 -2.53
C GLY A 54 5.40 -15.73 -2.22
N ASP A 55 4.97 -15.62 -0.96
CA ASP A 55 3.70 -16.17 -0.49
C ASP A 55 2.50 -15.43 -1.12
N LEU A 56 2.59 -14.11 -1.30
CA LEU A 56 1.52 -13.30 -1.87
C LEU A 56 1.21 -13.65 -3.34
N GLY A 57 2.18 -14.15 -4.10
CA GLY A 57 2.01 -14.49 -5.52
C GLY A 57 1.18 -15.76 -5.74
N ASP A 58 1.20 -16.68 -4.78
CA ASP A 58 0.52 -17.97 -4.86
C ASP A 58 -0.84 -17.97 -4.12
N MET A 59 -1.12 -16.92 -3.35
CA MET A 59 -2.36 -16.74 -2.60
C MET A 59 -3.51 -16.27 -3.48
N ASN A 60 -4.74 -16.62 -3.08
CA ASN A 60 -5.92 -15.94 -3.62
C ASN A 60 -5.93 -14.48 -3.13
N THR A 61 -6.67 -13.61 -3.84
CA THR A 61 -6.70 -12.17 -3.55
C THR A 61 -7.13 -11.85 -2.11
N ALA A 62 -8.08 -12.59 -1.55
CA ALA A 62 -8.58 -12.31 -0.20
C ALA A 62 -7.51 -12.60 0.88
N ASP A 63 -6.79 -13.71 0.74
CA ASP A 63 -5.73 -14.10 1.67
C ASP A 63 -4.52 -13.17 1.55
N ALA A 64 -4.19 -12.74 0.33
CA ALA A 64 -3.16 -11.74 0.09
C ALA A 64 -3.47 -10.40 0.80
N LEU A 65 -4.73 -9.96 0.75
CA LEU A 65 -5.16 -8.71 1.40
C LEU A 65 -5.13 -8.82 2.93
N LYS A 66 -5.60 -9.94 3.50
CA LYS A 66 -5.48 -10.20 4.94
C LYS A 66 -4.02 -10.21 5.38
N ARG A 67 -3.13 -10.80 4.57
CA ARG A 67 -1.69 -10.82 4.85
C ARG A 67 -1.10 -9.40 4.89
N ILE A 68 -1.54 -8.52 4.00
CA ILE A 68 -1.17 -7.10 4.02
C ILE A 68 -1.67 -6.43 5.29
N CYS A 69 -2.92 -6.68 5.71
CA CYS A 69 -3.47 -6.16 6.96
C CYS A 69 -2.64 -6.58 8.18
N LEU A 70 -2.25 -7.85 8.28
CA LEU A 70 -1.39 -8.35 9.37
C LEU A 70 -0.02 -7.65 9.44
N LEU A 71 0.50 -7.17 8.31
CA LEU A 71 1.80 -6.51 8.26
C LEU A 71 1.72 -5.01 8.59
N GLY A 72 0.59 -4.39 8.27
CA GLY A 72 0.40 -2.95 8.40
C GLY A 72 -0.27 -2.51 9.69
N VAL A 73 -1.10 -3.33 10.34
CA VAL A 73 -1.75 -2.93 11.60
C VAL A 73 -0.80 -3.16 12.78
N VAL A 74 -0.53 -2.10 13.55
CA VAL A 74 0.40 -2.16 14.69
C VAL A 74 -0.28 -2.01 16.05
N GLU A 75 -1.42 -1.31 16.13
CA GLU A 75 -2.11 -1.10 17.41
C GLU A 75 -3.62 -0.87 17.23
N PRO A 76 -4.50 -1.66 17.88
CA PRO A 76 -4.21 -2.97 18.43
C PRO A 76 -3.75 -3.92 17.31
N ALA A 77 -2.77 -4.78 17.60
CA ALA A 77 -2.35 -5.80 16.65
C ALA A 77 -3.50 -6.78 16.40
N LEU A 78 -3.84 -7.00 15.13
CA LEU A 78 -4.89 -7.95 14.73
C LEU A 78 -4.30 -9.34 14.55
N SER A 79 -5.03 -10.35 15.03
CA SER A 79 -4.72 -11.75 14.74
C SER A 79 -5.30 -12.17 13.38
N PRO A 80 -4.84 -13.30 12.81
CA PRO A 80 -5.48 -13.87 11.63
C PRO A 80 -6.98 -14.15 11.84
N GLU A 81 -7.37 -14.58 13.04
CA GLU A 81 -8.75 -14.89 13.40
C GLU A 81 -9.64 -13.64 13.37
N ASP A 82 -9.12 -12.49 13.82
CA ASP A 82 -9.83 -11.20 13.77
C ASP A 82 -10.11 -10.76 12.33
N LEU A 83 -9.13 -10.92 11.45
CA LEU A 83 -9.27 -10.60 10.03
C LEU A 83 -10.22 -11.56 9.31
N GLU A 84 -10.26 -12.81 9.74
CA GLU A 84 -11.20 -13.82 9.24
C GLU A 84 -12.64 -13.46 9.62
N ALA A 85 -12.86 -13.11 10.90
CA ALA A 85 -14.15 -12.67 11.40
C ALA A 85 -14.61 -11.36 10.72
N LEU A 86 -13.69 -10.41 10.55
CA LEU A 86 -13.94 -9.15 9.87
C LEU A 86 -14.27 -9.38 8.39
N GLY A 87 -13.48 -10.18 7.67
CA GLY A 87 -13.72 -10.48 6.26
C GLY A 87 -14.97 -11.31 6.01
N ALA A 88 -15.38 -12.16 6.96
CA ALA A 88 -16.65 -12.89 6.90
C ALA A 88 -17.86 -11.96 7.11
N SER A 89 -17.70 -10.90 7.90
CA SER A 89 -18.75 -9.93 8.19
C SER A 89 -18.85 -8.88 7.08
N ASP A 90 -17.71 -8.32 6.68
CA ASP A 90 -17.61 -7.30 5.64
C ASP A 90 -16.27 -7.40 4.89
N VAL A 91 -16.33 -7.97 3.68
CA VAL A 91 -15.18 -8.05 2.77
C VAL A 91 -14.66 -6.65 2.38
N SER A 92 -15.52 -5.64 2.36
CA SER A 92 -15.14 -4.27 2.01
C SER A 92 -14.25 -3.63 3.07
N ALA A 93 -14.40 -4.01 4.34
CA ALA A 93 -13.54 -3.55 5.44
C ALA A 93 -12.09 -4.02 5.27
N ILE A 94 -11.88 -5.30 4.91
CA ILE A 94 -10.54 -5.85 4.62
C ILE A 94 -9.91 -5.16 3.40
N ASN A 95 -10.69 -4.97 2.34
CA ASN A 95 -10.24 -4.25 1.15
C ASN A 95 -9.85 -2.80 1.47
N GLY A 96 -10.68 -2.09 2.24
CA GLY A 96 -10.43 -0.71 2.65
C GLY A 96 -9.16 -0.58 3.49
N LEU A 97 -9.01 -1.45 4.47
CA LEU A 97 -7.84 -1.49 5.35
C LEU A 97 -6.54 -1.81 4.58
N ALA A 98 -6.55 -2.84 3.75
CA ALA A 98 -5.38 -3.20 2.93
C ALA A 98 -4.98 -2.05 1.99
N ASN A 99 -5.96 -1.38 1.37
CA ASN A 99 -5.72 -0.21 0.52
C ASN A 99 -5.14 0.98 1.30
N ALA A 100 -5.62 1.22 2.53
CA ALA A 100 -5.06 2.26 3.39
C ALA A 100 -3.59 1.97 3.73
N ILE A 101 -3.27 0.74 4.12
CA ILE A 101 -1.90 0.30 4.39
C ILE A 101 -1.01 0.44 3.16
N MET A 102 -1.49 0.02 1.99
CA MET A 102 -0.76 0.16 0.73
C MET A 102 -0.50 1.62 0.35
N ARG A 103 -1.45 2.52 0.64
CA ARG A 103 -1.30 3.97 0.43
C ARG A 103 -0.25 4.56 1.37
N VAL A 104 -0.33 4.25 2.67
CA VAL A 104 0.67 4.68 3.67
C VAL A 104 2.06 4.16 3.31
N SER A 105 2.12 2.96 2.72
CA SER A 105 3.36 2.34 2.21
C SER A 105 3.86 2.91 0.88
N GLY A 106 3.10 3.79 0.22
CA GLY A 106 3.44 4.33 -1.10
C GLY A 106 3.40 3.30 -2.24
N LEU A 107 2.79 2.13 -2.01
CA LEU A 107 2.61 1.08 -3.02
C LEU A 107 1.49 1.42 -4.00
N VAL A 108 0.54 2.22 -3.54
CA VAL A 108 -0.59 2.73 -4.32
C VAL A 108 -0.50 4.25 -4.24
N GLY A 109 -0.24 4.91 -5.38
CA GLY A 109 -0.23 6.37 -5.41
C GLY A 109 -1.63 6.94 -5.17
N ASP A 110 -1.72 8.17 -4.65
CA ASP A 110 -2.99 8.92 -4.50
C ASP A 110 -3.74 9.14 -5.84
N GLY A 111 -3.09 8.77 -6.96
CA GLY A 111 -3.65 8.73 -8.32
C GLY A 111 -3.83 7.33 -8.90
N ALA A 112 -3.93 6.26 -8.09
CA ALA A 112 -4.13 4.89 -8.56
C ALA A 112 -5.49 4.64 -9.27
N SER A 113 -6.33 5.66 -9.39
CA SER A 113 -7.39 5.69 -10.41
C SER A 113 -6.86 5.85 -11.86
N ARG A 114 -5.54 5.95 -12.09
CA ARG A 114 -4.96 6.16 -13.43
C ARG A 114 -4.09 5.02 -13.98
N PHE A 115 -3.76 4.00 -13.20
CA PHE A 115 -2.82 2.95 -13.66
C PHE A 115 -3.47 1.60 -14.03
N LEU A 116 -4.68 1.30 -13.55
CA LEU A 116 -5.41 0.07 -13.90
C LEU A 116 -6.59 0.28 -14.85
N GLY A 117 -6.71 1.48 -15.43
CA GLY A 117 -7.84 1.88 -16.25
C GLY A 117 -7.44 2.41 -17.62
N ASN A 118 -6.62 1.68 -18.39
CA ASN A 118 -6.63 1.87 -19.85
C ASN A 118 -6.07 0.66 -20.63
N THR A 119 -6.88 -0.39 -20.77
CA THR A 119 -6.82 -1.26 -21.95
C THR A 119 -8.22 -1.34 -22.56
N LYS A 120 -8.57 -0.30 -23.31
CA LYS A 120 -9.48 -0.42 -24.46
C LYS A 120 -8.70 0.01 -25.71
N ASN A 121 -8.35 -0.98 -26.51
CA ASN A 121 -8.61 -1.03 -27.94
C ASN A 121 -8.36 -2.46 -28.44
#